data_AF-A0A166CN78-F1
#
_entry.id   AF-A0A166CN78-F1
#
_cell.length_a   1.000
_cell.length_b   1.000
_cell.length_c   1.000
_cell.angle_alpha   90.00
_cell.angle_beta   90.00
_cell.angle_gamma   90.00
#
_symmetry.space_group_name_H-M   'P 1'
#
loop_
_entity.id
_entity.type
_entity.pdbx_description
1 polymer ?
#
loop_
_entity_poly.entity_id
_entity_poly.type
_entity_poly.pdbx_seq_one_letter_code
_entity_poly.pdbx_strand_id
1 'polypeptide(L)'
;MIALIREAIDIPIDLHTENPTSTGGFICHYEVPEIIKVGAPVYLKTGGSVAKHHSWDTTEKEANLRIKQVLLVQNMIKRYYPEAVVSK
;
A
#
# COMPACT_ATOMS: atom_id res chain seq x y z
N MET A 1 12.69 6.69 8.26
CA MET A 1 11.55 7.32 8.98
C MET A 1 10.58 6.29 9.53
N ILE A 2 10.02 5.38 8.70
CA ILE A 2 9.02 4.38 9.16
C ILE A 2 9.54 3.50 10.31
N ALA A 3 10.80 3.05 10.26
CA ALA A 3 11.42 2.29 11.35
C ALA A 3 11.38 3.03 12.70
N LEU A 4 11.69 4.34 12.70
CA LEU A 4 11.66 5.15 13.93
C LEU A 4 10.23 5.35 14.45
N ILE A 5 9.24 5.45 13.55
CA ILE A 5 7.83 5.45 13.96
C ILE A 5 7.52 4.10 14.62
N ARG A 6 7.91 2.98 14.00
CA ARG A 6 7.69 1.64 14.56
C ARG A 6 8.33 1.46 15.94
N GLU A 7 9.50 2.04 16.19
CA GLU A 7 10.16 2.01 17.51
C GLU A 7 9.36 2.78 18.58
N ALA A 8 8.63 3.81 18.20
CA ALA A 8 7.93 4.69 19.13
C ALA A 8 6.49 4.25 19.49
N ILE A 9 5.90 3.35 18.68
CA ILE A 9 4.51 2.91 18.86
C ILE A 9 4.41 1.38 18.84
N ASP A 10 3.31 0.83 19.33
CA ASP A 10 3.01 -0.62 19.37
C ASP A 10 1.77 -1.02 18.54
N ILE A 11 1.04 -0.04 17.99
CA ILE A 11 -0.15 -0.26 17.14
C ILE A 11 0.18 -0.48 15.65
N PRO A 12 -0.71 -1.08 14.84
CA PRO A 12 -0.51 -1.18 13.39
C PRO A 12 -0.44 0.18 12.69
N ILE A 13 0.42 0.29 11.67
CA ILE A 13 0.59 1.52 10.88
C ILE A 13 -0.18 1.41 9.57
N ASP A 14 -1.04 2.38 9.30
CA ASP A 14 -1.86 2.40 8.10
C ASP A 14 -1.23 3.31 7.04
N LEU A 15 -0.72 2.72 5.95
CA LEU A 15 0.18 3.39 5.01
C LEU A 15 -0.38 3.40 3.59
N HIS A 16 -0.33 4.57 2.96
CA HIS A 16 -0.59 4.71 1.53
C HIS A 16 0.57 4.15 0.72
N THR A 17 0.30 3.16 -0.12
CA THR A 17 1.27 2.66 -1.11
C THR A 17 1.19 3.44 -2.41
N GLU A 18 0.12 4.19 -2.59
CA GLU A 18 -0.11 5.09 -3.73
C GLU A 18 -1.23 6.08 -3.38
N ASN A 19 -1.29 7.16 -4.16
CA ASN A 19 -2.29 8.21 -3.99
C ASN A 19 -2.89 8.71 -5.31
N PRO A 20 -4.10 9.31 -5.26
CA PRO A 20 -4.67 10.02 -6.41
C PRO A 20 -3.74 11.11 -6.94
N THR A 21 -3.88 11.44 -8.23
CA THR A 21 -3.15 12.55 -8.85
C THR A 21 -3.38 13.88 -8.13
N SER A 22 -4.59 14.11 -7.60
CA SER A 22 -4.91 15.33 -6.84
C SER A 22 -4.06 15.53 -5.57
N THR A 23 -3.44 14.47 -5.06
CA THR A 23 -2.61 14.49 -3.84
C THR A 23 -1.21 13.96 -4.09
N GLY A 24 -0.64 14.37 -5.22
CA GLY A 24 0.76 14.09 -5.59
C GLY A 24 0.95 12.88 -6.50
N GLY A 25 -0.03 11.98 -6.62
CA GLY A 25 -0.02 10.91 -7.62
C GLY A 25 1.13 9.91 -7.53
N PHE A 26 1.77 9.78 -6.36
CA PHE A 26 2.91 8.88 -6.21
C PHE A 26 2.50 7.41 -6.17
N ILE A 27 3.45 6.55 -6.52
CA ILE A 27 3.35 5.09 -6.43
C ILE A 27 4.63 4.60 -5.73
N CYS A 28 4.49 3.86 -4.63
CA CYS A 28 5.61 3.29 -3.87
C CYS A 28 5.53 1.77 -3.72
N HIS A 29 5.04 1.08 -4.75
CA HIS A 29 4.89 -0.38 -4.78
C HIS A 29 6.23 -1.11 -4.62
N TYR A 30 7.33 -0.51 -5.07
CA TYR A 30 8.66 -1.11 -5.00
C TYR A 30 9.27 -1.06 -3.59
N GLU A 31 8.86 -0.08 -2.80
CA GLU A 31 9.30 0.13 -1.43
C GLU A 31 8.50 -0.73 -0.44
N VAL A 32 7.32 -1.23 -0.83
CA VAL A 32 6.44 -2.05 0.03
C VAL A 32 7.18 -3.18 0.76
N PRO A 33 8.02 -4.02 0.09
CA PRO A 33 8.76 -5.08 0.78
C PRO A 33 9.62 -4.55 1.94
N GLU A 34 10.30 -3.41 1.74
CA GLU A 34 11.13 -2.78 2.76
C GLU A 34 10.29 -2.13 3.87
N ILE A 35 9.18 -1.49 3.50
CA ILE A 35 8.21 -0.92 4.44
C ILE A 35 7.72 -2.00 5.41
N ILE A 36 7.36 -3.19 4.91
CA ILE A 36 6.92 -4.30 5.77
C ILE A 36 8.06 -4.73 6.69
N LYS A 37 9.28 -4.94 6.17
CA LYS A 37 10.44 -5.37 6.97
C LYS A 37 10.70 -4.48 8.18
N VAL A 38 10.63 -3.17 8.00
CA VAL A 38 10.98 -2.21 9.06
C VAL A 38 9.79 -1.68 9.86
N GLY A 39 8.57 -1.82 9.34
CA GLY A 39 7.38 -1.16 9.87
C GLY A 39 6.29 -2.10 10.38
N ALA A 40 6.38 -3.41 10.13
CA ALA A 40 5.33 -4.35 10.50
C ALA A 40 4.95 -4.29 12.00
N PRO A 41 3.66 -4.45 12.36
CA PRO A 41 2.51 -4.68 11.47
C PRO A 41 2.05 -3.42 10.73
N VAL A 42 1.74 -3.55 9.44
CA VAL A 42 1.26 -2.46 8.58
C VAL A 42 0.03 -2.86 7.76
N TYR A 43 -0.85 -1.88 7.52
CA TYR A 43 -1.88 -1.97 6.48
C TYR A 43 -1.41 -1.21 5.23
N LEU A 44 -1.58 -1.82 4.07
CA LEU A 44 -1.14 -1.28 2.79
C LEU A 44 -2.34 -0.77 1.98
N LYS A 45 -2.62 0.53 2.06
CA LYS A 45 -3.67 1.16 1.25
C LYS A 45 -3.25 1.26 -0.19
N THR A 46 -3.77 0.33 -0.99
CA THR A 46 -3.48 0.18 -2.41
C THR A 46 -4.78 0.36 -3.21
N GLY A 47 -4.69 0.90 -4.42
CA GLY A 47 -5.81 1.25 -5.31
C GLY A 47 -6.09 2.76 -5.40
N GLY A 48 -5.37 3.59 -4.63
CA GLY A 48 -5.56 5.05 -4.60
C GLY A 48 -5.22 5.75 -5.91
N SER A 49 -4.28 5.23 -6.71
CA SER A 49 -3.83 5.87 -7.95
C SER A 49 -4.89 5.86 -9.07
N VAL A 50 -5.88 4.97 -8.96
CA VAL A 50 -6.99 4.86 -9.92
C VAL A 50 -8.01 5.98 -9.72
N ALA A 51 -8.15 6.49 -8.49
CA ALA A 51 -9.07 7.58 -8.20
C ALA A 51 -8.51 8.92 -8.69
N LYS A 52 -9.37 9.81 -9.20
CA LYS A 52 -8.93 11.16 -9.59
C LYS A 52 -8.77 12.10 -8.40
N HIS A 53 -9.66 11.97 -7.40
CA HIS A 53 -9.63 12.73 -6.15
C HIS A 53 -10.17 11.89 -4.98
N HIS A 54 -10.11 12.44 -3.76
CA HIS A 54 -10.73 11.82 -2.58
C HIS A 54 -12.26 11.77 -2.70
N SER A 55 -12.89 10.81 -2.00
CA SER A 55 -14.35 10.61 -2.05
C SER A 55 -14.88 10.40 -3.48
N TRP A 56 -14.14 9.64 -4.29
CA TRP A 56 -14.48 9.30 -5.66
C TRP A 56 -15.36 8.04 -5.72
N ASP A 57 -16.55 8.17 -6.31
CA ASP A 57 -17.43 7.04 -6.56
C ASP A 57 -16.78 6.07 -7.55
N THR A 58 -16.55 4.85 -7.11
CA THR A 58 -15.81 3.86 -7.89
C THR A 58 -16.77 3.06 -8.75
N THR A 59 -16.59 3.16 -10.06
CA THR A 59 -17.28 2.29 -11.04
C THR A 59 -16.72 0.86 -11.00
N GLU A 60 -17.46 -0.11 -11.53
CA GLU A 60 -16.99 -1.49 -11.66
C GLU A 60 -15.66 -1.59 -12.43
N LYS A 61 -15.52 -0.80 -13.50
CA LYS A 61 -14.28 -0.73 -14.28
C LYS A 61 -13.10 -0.26 -13.42
N GLU A 62 -13.30 0.78 -12.61
CA GLU A 62 -12.27 1.31 -11.72
C GLU A 62 -11.97 0.34 -10.58
N ALA A 63 -12.97 -0.34 -10.03
CA ALA A 63 -12.76 -1.39 -9.03
C ALA A 63 -11.83 -2.50 -9.57
N ASN A 64 -12.06 -2.95 -10.81
CA ASN A 64 -11.18 -3.90 -11.49
C ASN A 64 -9.74 -3.37 -11.64
N LEU A 65 -9.56 -2.09 -11.93
CA LEU A 65 -8.23 -1.47 -12.00
C LEU A 65 -7.56 -1.38 -10.62
N ARG A 66 -8.31 -1.10 -9.55
CA ARG A 66 -7.79 -1.09 -8.18
C ARG A 66 -7.32 -2.48 -7.74
N ILE A 67 -8.07 -3.52 -8.08
CA ILE A 67 -7.68 -4.92 -7.82
C ILE A 67 -6.34 -5.24 -8.52
N LYS A 68 -6.13 -4.74 -9.75
CA LYS A 68 -4.84 -4.90 -10.44
C LYS A 68 -3.69 -4.23 -9.69
N GLN A 69 -3.89 -3.06 -9.07
CA GLN A 69 -2.85 -2.44 -8.23
C GLN A 69 -2.50 -3.31 -7.03
N VAL A 70 -3.50 -3.90 -6.36
CA VAL A 70 -3.28 -4.85 -5.25
C VAL A 70 -2.47 -6.06 -5.72
N LEU A 71 -2.78 -6.62 -6.89
CA LEU A 71 -2.02 -7.73 -7.47
C LEU A 71 -0.55 -7.35 -7.72
N LEU A 72 -0.28 -6.14 -8.21
CA LEU A 72 1.09 -5.66 -8.42
C LEU A 72 1.86 -5.57 -7.10
N VAL A 73 1.26 -4.99 -6.06
CA VAL A 73 1.87 -4.92 -4.72
C VAL A 73 2.11 -6.34 -4.16
N GLN A 74 1.14 -7.24 -4.28
CA GLN A 74 1.33 -8.63 -3.84
C GLN A 74 2.47 -9.33 -4.58
N ASN A 75 2.64 -9.07 -5.89
CA ASN A 75 3.75 -9.61 -6.66
C ASN A 75 5.09 -9.07 -6.18
N MET A 76 5.16 -7.78 -5.80
CA MET A 76 6.37 -7.19 -5.21
C MET A 76 6.73 -7.86 -3.88
N ILE A 77 5.75 -8.05 -3.00
CA ILE A 77 5.96 -8.75 -1.72
C ILE A 77 6.45 -10.18 -1.97
N LYS A 78 5.73 -10.96 -2.79
CA LYS A 78 6.09 -12.36 -3.08
C LYS A 78 7.48 -12.51 -3.70
N ARG A 79 7.92 -11.54 -4.51
CA ARG A 79 9.22 -11.60 -5.18
C ARG A 79 10.38 -11.16 -4.29
N TYR A 80 10.19 -10.14 -3.45
CA TYR A 80 11.29 -9.47 -2.75
C TYR A 80 11.25 -9.60 -1.23
N TYR A 81 10.16 -10.12 -0.66
CA TYR A 81 10.01 -10.44 0.77
C TYR A 81 8.96 -11.56 0.99
N PRO A 82 9.18 -12.77 0.45
CA PRO A 82 8.24 -13.89 0.51
C PRO A 82 7.90 -14.39 1.93
N GLU A 83 8.74 -14.07 2.92
CA GLU A 83 8.54 -14.39 4.33
C GLU A 83 7.53 -13.49 5.05
N ALA A 84 7.04 -12.43 4.38
CA ALA A 84 5.98 -11.59 4.92
C ALA A 84 4.72 -12.41 5.24
N VAL A 85 4.18 -12.23 6.45
CA VAL A 85 2.96 -12.91 6.88
C VAL A 85 1.76 -11.97 6.72
N VAL A 86 0.76 -12.39 5.96
CA VAL A 86 -0.51 -11.68 5.82
C VAL A 86 -1.36 -11.93 7.07
N SER A 87 -2.00 -10.88 7.60
CA SER A 87 -2.93 -11.01 8.72
C SER A 87 -4.11 -11.93 8.37
N LYS A 88 -4.63 -12.65 9.38
CA LYS A 88 -5.79 -13.54 9.24
C LYS A 88 -7.09 -12.77 9.02
#